data_AF-X1F328-F1
#
_entry.id   AF-X1F328-F1
#
_cell.length_a   1.000
_cell.length_b   1.000
_cell.length_c   1.000
_cell.angle_alpha   90.00
_cell.angle_beta   90.00
_cell.angle_gamma   90.00
#
_symmetry.space_group_name_H-M   'P 1'
#
loop_
_entity.id
_entity.type
_entity.pdbx_description
1 polymer ?
#
loop_
_entity_poly.entity_id
_entity_poly.type
_entity_poly.pdbx_seq_one_letter_code
_entity_poly.pdbx_strand_id
1 'polypeptide(L)'
;IGMGLDILNPIQIRAKGMDPEDLKREFGRDICFHGSIDVQKELPFRTPEEIRKIVRSRIKILGKNGGFILAPSHNLQLDIPIDNIVAMYEAEREYTKLEPKT
;
A
#
# COMPACT_ATOMS: atom_id res chain seq x y z
N ILE A 1 5.34 -10.57 -17.88
CA ILE A 1 4.07 -11.05 -17.26
C ILE A 1 3.36 -11.98 -18.25
N GLY A 2 3.87 -13.22 -18.39
CA GLY A 2 3.39 -14.17 -19.40
C GLY A 2 2.56 -15.32 -18.85
N MET A 3 2.20 -15.28 -17.56
CA MET A 3 1.52 -16.36 -16.84
C MET A 3 0.04 -16.08 -16.55
N GLY A 4 -0.53 -14.99 -17.10
CA GLY A 4 -1.94 -14.64 -16.88
C GLY A 4 -2.27 -14.17 -15.46
N LEU A 5 -1.34 -13.47 -14.80
CA LEU A 5 -1.57 -12.93 -13.45
C LEU A 5 -2.20 -11.54 -13.55
N ASP A 6 -3.30 -11.29 -12.83
CA ASP A 6 -3.95 -9.97 -12.76
C ASP A 6 -3.49 -9.12 -11.55
N ILE A 7 -3.12 -9.78 -10.44
CA ILE A 7 -2.81 -9.12 -9.17
C ILE A 7 -1.53 -9.70 -8.56
N LEU A 8 -0.57 -8.83 -8.20
CA LEU A 8 0.54 -9.18 -7.33
C LEU A 8 0.16 -8.92 -5.87
N ASN A 9 0.07 -10.00 -5.09
CA ASN A 9 -0.32 -9.98 -3.68
C ASN A 9 0.56 -10.92 -2.83
N PRO A 10 1.12 -10.48 -1.70
CA PRO A 10 1.16 -9.11 -1.23
C PRO A 10 2.34 -8.31 -1.82
N ILE A 11 2.24 -6.98 -1.79
CA ILE A 11 3.40 -6.11 -1.84
C ILE A 11 4.04 -6.07 -0.45
N GLN A 12 5.12 -6.84 -0.28
CA GLN A 12 5.90 -6.88 0.95
C GLN A 12 7.19 -6.07 0.78
N ILE A 13 7.12 -4.76 1.04
CA ILE A 13 8.18 -3.77 0.73
C ILE A 13 9.57 -4.09 1.30
N ARG A 14 9.65 -4.94 2.33
CA ARG A 14 10.92 -5.35 2.95
C ARG A 14 11.58 -6.53 2.26
N ALA A 15 10.87 -7.24 1.38
CA ALA A 15 11.43 -8.33 0.61
C ALA A 15 12.24 -7.79 -0.56
N LYS A 16 13.30 -8.53 -0.94
CA LYS A 16 14.16 -8.16 -2.07
C LYS A 16 13.34 -8.04 -3.36
N GLY A 17 13.48 -6.93 -4.06
CA GLY A 17 12.77 -6.68 -5.33
C GLY A 17 11.31 -6.24 -5.19
N MET A 18 10.86 -5.87 -3.98
CA MET A 18 9.49 -5.42 -3.73
C MET A 18 9.38 -3.92 -3.48
N ASP A 19 10.33 -3.12 -4.00
CA ASP A 19 10.24 -1.67 -3.91
C ASP A 19 9.02 -1.15 -4.70
N PRO A 20 8.15 -0.31 -4.10
CA PRO A 20 6.94 0.16 -4.77
C PRO A 20 7.18 0.94 -6.06
N GLU A 21 8.24 1.75 -6.14
CA GLU A 21 8.53 2.56 -7.34
C GLU A 21 9.03 1.68 -8.47
N ASP A 22 9.91 0.73 -8.15
CA ASP A 22 10.43 -0.25 -9.10
C ASP A 22 9.30 -1.12 -9.65
N LEU A 23 8.46 -1.68 -8.77
CA LEU A 23 7.31 -2.49 -9.15
C LEU A 23 6.34 -1.73 -10.04
N LYS A 24 5.98 -0.48 -9.67
CA LYS A 24 5.07 0.31 -10.48
C LYS A 24 5.65 0.61 -11.86
N ARG A 25 6.94 0.95 -11.92
CA ARG A 25 7.63 1.28 -13.18
C ARG A 25 7.70 0.07 -14.11
N GLU A 26 8.02 -1.09 -13.58
CA GLU A 26 8.25 -2.30 -14.37
C GLU A 26 6.95 -2.99 -14.77
N PHE A 27 5.97 -3.08 -13.86
CA PHE A 27 4.81 -3.95 -14.00
C PHE A 27 3.46 -3.23 -13.91
N GLY A 28 3.45 -1.96 -13.52
CA GLY A 28 2.23 -1.23 -13.18
C GLY A 28 1.27 -0.92 -14.32
N ARG A 29 1.63 -1.25 -15.57
CA ARG A 29 0.74 -1.21 -16.73
C ARG A 29 -0.06 -2.50 -16.92
N ASP A 30 0.49 -3.62 -16.44
CA ASP A 30 0.01 -4.96 -16.77
C ASP A 30 -0.68 -5.64 -15.59
N ILE A 31 -0.36 -5.25 -14.34
CA ILE A 31 -0.92 -5.86 -13.12
C ILE A 31 -1.38 -4.84 -12.09
N CYS A 32 -2.33 -5.27 -11.27
CA CYS A 32 -2.75 -4.58 -10.05
C CYS A 32 -1.87 -5.02 -8.87
N PHE A 33 -1.65 -4.11 -7.92
CA PHE A 33 -0.89 -4.35 -6.70
C PHE A 33 -1.82 -4.39 -5.49
N HIS A 34 -1.57 -5.32 -4.56
CA HIS A 34 -2.34 -5.42 -3.31
C HIS A 34 -1.40 -5.49 -2.09
N GLY A 35 -1.62 -4.65 -1.07
CA GLY A 35 -0.78 -4.62 0.14
C GLY A 35 0.00 -3.31 0.30
N SER A 36 1.31 -3.43 0.61
CA SER A 36 2.32 -2.36 0.71
C SER A 36 2.48 -1.64 2.06
N ILE A 37 1.55 -1.77 3.00
CA ILE A 37 1.70 -1.15 4.33
C ILE A 37 2.39 -2.11 5.29
N ASP A 38 3.60 -1.76 5.75
CA ASP A 38 4.46 -2.71 6.46
C ASP A 38 4.00 -3.00 7.89
N VAL A 39 3.65 -4.27 8.14
CA VAL A 39 3.29 -4.76 9.48
C VAL A 39 4.49 -4.98 10.39
N GLN A 40 5.73 -4.97 9.89
CA GLN A 40 6.91 -5.27 10.69
C GLN A 40 7.60 -4.03 11.26
N LYS A 41 7.51 -2.87 10.57
CA LYS A 41 8.16 -1.63 11.01
C LYS A 41 7.31 -0.37 10.93
N GLU A 42 6.31 -0.31 10.06
CA GLU A 42 5.49 0.90 9.92
C GLU A 42 4.32 0.89 10.89
N LEU A 43 3.39 -0.06 10.74
CA LEU A 43 2.19 -0.13 11.56
C LEU A 43 2.45 -0.28 13.07
N PRO A 44 3.45 -1.04 13.54
CA PRO A 44 3.66 -1.17 14.99
C PRO A 44 4.35 0.04 15.65
N PHE A 45 5.17 0.79 14.91
CA PHE A 45 6.13 1.73 15.54
C PHE A 45 6.02 3.18 15.08
N ARG A 46 5.24 3.49 14.04
CA ARG A 46 5.01 4.86 13.58
C ARG A 46 3.86 5.51 14.33
N THR A 47 3.82 6.83 14.28
CA THR A 47 2.66 7.60 14.72
C THR A 47 1.53 7.53 13.69
N PRO A 48 0.26 7.75 14.09
CA PRO A 48 -0.86 7.83 13.16
C PRO A 48 -0.63 8.83 12.01
N GLU A 49 -0.01 9.98 12.29
CA GLU A 49 0.29 10.99 11.26
C GLU A 49 1.33 10.51 10.25
N GLU A 50 2.36 9.80 10.70
CA GLU A 50 3.32 9.16 9.80
C GLU A 50 2.66 8.07 8.95
N ILE A 51 1.76 7.26 9.53
CA ILE A 51 0.97 6.27 8.77
C ILE A 51 0.16 6.95 7.68
N ARG A 52 -0.53 8.06 7.97
CA ARG A 52 -1.28 8.81 6.94
C ARG A 52 -0.36 9.28 5.80
N LYS A 53 0.85 9.77 6.11
CA LYS A 53 1.85 10.16 5.10
C LYS A 53 2.33 8.97 4.26
N ILE A 54 2.60 7.84 4.90
CA ILE A 54 3.00 6.59 4.24
C ILE A 54 1.91 6.13 3.28
N VAL A 55 0.66 6.03 3.74
CA VAL A 55 -0.48 5.63 2.91
C VAL A 55 -0.63 6.54 1.69
N ARG A 56 -0.61 7.87 1.90
CA ARG A 56 -0.66 8.84 0.78
C ARG A 56 0.48 8.64 -0.22
N SER A 57 1.69 8.36 0.25
CA SER A 57 2.83 8.05 -0.62
C SER A 57 2.61 6.75 -1.41
N ARG A 58 2.14 5.68 -0.76
CA ARG A 58 1.82 4.40 -1.44
C ARG A 58 0.76 4.57 -2.51
N ILE A 59 -0.32 5.29 -2.21
CA ILE A 59 -1.38 5.57 -3.18
C ILE A 59 -0.83 6.34 -4.38
N LYS A 60 0.01 7.36 -4.15
CA LYS A 60 0.64 8.14 -5.25
C LYS A 60 1.57 7.31 -6.12
N ILE A 61 2.29 6.35 -5.53
CA ILE A 61 3.22 5.49 -6.27
C ILE A 61 2.46 4.36 -6.96
N LEU A 62 1.91 3.43 -6.18
CA LEU A 62 1.32 2.19 -6.70
C LEU A 62 -0.02 2.45 -7.41
N GLY A 63 -0.78 3.43 -6.91
CA GLY A 63 -2.08 3.81 -7.47
C GLY A 63 -2.03 4.78 -8.65
N LYS A 64 -0.82 5.22 -9.08
CA LYS A 64 -0.68 6.06 -10.27
C LYS A 64 -1.32 5.37 -11.48
N ASN A 65 -2.25 6.04 -12.15
CA ASN A 65 -3.04 5.46 -13.25
C ASN A 65 -3.84 4.19 -12.85
N GLY A 66 -4.23 4.04 -11.58
CA GLY A 66 -4.98 2.90 -11.07
C GLY A 66 -4.11 1.68 -10.72
N GLY A 67 -4.76 0.53 -10.50
CA GLY A 67 -4.08 -0.75 -10.24
C GLY A 67 -3.47 -0.89 -8.85
N PHE A 68 -4.10 -0.34 -7.81
CA PHE A 68 -3.65 -0.53 -6.42
C PHE A 68 -4.84 -0.72 -5.48
N ILE A 69 -4.72 -1.74 -4.63
CA ILE A 69 -5.61 -2.06 -3.51
C ILE A 69 -4.79 -1.93 -2.23
N LEU A 70 -5.08 -0.91 -1.42
CA LEU A 70 -4.37 -0.68 -0.17
C LEU A 70 -4.68 -1.81 0.82
N ALA A 71 -3.64 -2.41 1.39
CA ALA A 71 -3.78 -3.35 2.50
C ALA A 71 -2.47 -3.43 3.30
N PRO A 72 -2.50 -4.02 4.51
CA PRO A 72 -1.30 -4.49 5.17
C PRO A 72 -0.50 -5.45 4.28
N SER A 73 0.84 -5.45 4.40
CA SER A 73 1.73 -6.37 3.65
C SER A 73 1.62 -7.83 4.10
N HIS A 74 0.99 -8.08 5.25
CA HIS A 74 0.63 -9.38 5.79
C HIS A 74 -0.49 -9.19 6.84
N ASN A 75 -0.97 -10.27 7.47
CA ASN A 75 -1.94 -10.19 8.56
C ASN A 75 -1.51 -9.22 9.68
N LEU A 76 -2.47 -8.44 10.19
CA LEU A 76 -2.30 -7.60 11.37
C LEU A 76 -1.96 -8.45 12.60
N GLN A 77 -1.09 -7.92 13.46
CA GLN A 77 -0.62 -8.57 14.68
C GLN A 77 -1.04 -7.77 15.91
N LEU A 78 -0.98 -8.40 17.09
CA LEU A 78 -1.46 -7.82 18.35
C LEU A 78 -0.65 -6.62 18.84
N ASP A 79 0.57 -6.45 18.32
CA ASP A 79 1.49 -5.36 18.62
C ASP A 79 1.20 -4.08 17.80
N ILE A 80 0.24 -4.12 16.88
CA ILE A 80 -0.15 -2.96 16.08
C ILE A 80 -1.18 -2.11 16.86
N PRO A 81 -0.88 -0.82 17.14
CA PRO A 81 -1.87 0.07 17.74
C PRO A 81 -3.11 0.24 16.86
N ILE A 82 -4.29 0.19 17.47
CA ILE A 82 -5.57 0.38 16.76
C ILE A 82 -5.61 1.71 16.01
N ASP A 83 -5.09 2.78 16.62
CA ASP A 83 -5.05 4.11 15.99
C ASP A 83 -4.25 4.12 14.68
N ASN A 84 -3.22 3.27 14.56
CA ASN A 84 -2.45 3.14 13.33
C ASN A 84 -3.23 2.38 12.25
N ILE A 85 -4.02 1.37 12.62
CA ILE A 85 -4.92 0.65 11.69
C ILE A 85 -6.00 1.62 11.19
N VAL A 86 -6.62 2.38 12.09
CA VAL A 86 -7.64 3.37 11.76
C VAL A 86 -7.04 4.46 10.86
N ALA A 87 -5.89 5.01 11.22
CA ALA A 87 -5.21 6.03 10.41
C ALA A 87 -4.87 5.55 8.99
N MET A 88 -4.54 4.26 8.83
CA MET A 88 -4.27 3.68 7.52
C MET A 88 -5.51 3.77 6.60
N TYR A 89 -6.67 3.31 7.07
CA TYR A 89 -7.90 3.31 6.27
C TYR A 89 -8.53 4.70 6.14
N GLU A 90 -8.41 5.55 7.17
CA GLU A 90 -8.87 6.94 7.08
C GLU A 90 -8.10 7.72 6.02
N ALA A 91 -6.78 7.56 5.96
CA ALA A 91 -5.95 8.23 4.96
C ALA A 91 -6.35 7.87 3.52
N GLU A 92 -6.67 6.61 3.25
CA GLU A 92 -7.18 6.17 1.95
C GLU A 92 -8.51 6.83 1.60
N ARG A 93 -9.44 6.83 2.56
CA ARG A 93 -10.78 7.40 2.39
C ARG A 93 -10.72 8.91 2.16
N GLU A 94 -9.84 9.61 2.87
CA GLU A 94 -9.60 11.05 2.69
C GLU A 94 -9.00 11.34 1.31
N TYR A 95 -7.97 10.59 0.90
CA TYR A 95 -7.33 10.76 -0.40
C TYR A 95 -8.34 10.59 -1.54
N THR A 96 -9.14 9.53 -1.50
CA THR A 96 -10.12 9.22 -2.55
C THR A 96 -11.24 10.25 -2.65
N LYS A 97 -11.62 10.89 -1.53
CA LYS A 97 -12.61 11.98 -1.55
C LYS A 97 -12.05 13.26 -2.20
N LEU A 98 -10.76 13.51 -2.05
CA LEU A 98 -10.09 14.70 -2.60
C LEU A 98 -9.76 14.53 -4.09
N GLU A 99 -9.41 13.32 -4.51
CA GLU A 99 -9.06 12.99 -5.89
C GLU A 99 -9.97 11.86 -6.41
N PRO A 100 -11.24 12.17 -6.78
CA PRO A 100 -12.12 11.17 -7.37
C PRO A 100 -11.48 10.63 -8.64
N LYS A 101 -11.28 9.31 -8.69
CA LYS A 101 -10.76 8.61 -9.87
C LYS A 101 -11.72 8.87 -11.04
N THR A 102 -11.26 9.58 -12.07
CA THR A 102 -11.91 9.64 -13.40
C THR A 102 -11.88 8.29 -14.09
#